data_AF-A0A2H0W7X4-F1
#
_entry.id   AF-A0A2H0W7X4-F1
#
_cell.length_a   1.000
_cell.length_b   1.000
_cell.length_c   1.000
_cell.angle_alpha   90.00
_cell.angle_beta   90.00
_cell.angle_gamma   90.00
#
_symmetry.space_group_name_H-M   'P 1'
#
loop_
_entity.id
_entity.type
_entity.pdbx_description
1 polymer ?
#
loop_
_entity_poly.entity_id
_entity_poly.type
_entity_poly.pdbx_seq_one_letter_code
_entity_poly.pdbx_strand_id
1 'polypeptide(L)'
;MSEEPPVKRPEKIRQIVEQLKDAGITDRGERREGVIDIHSVREEEEIWQQKTVRGRPRQVRVKEGKALIDLNEQQASQIESVAKPDASQEDEKIKERAINKYLEVKDGNLPIVVDAVHEQLPNSAELWQLMKQKYPDLKINEIELSLERIKKFEKKETKSLDYFDQEVLKVRDLYDQDTGLLARQVSQLLDVNTIVAKKPRLWADMNRNWWVRGMAELGEKQIFSREYSRSSRAALFWGLEKIVKRTVGLDEDGKVKGPFLRVALHGMANREGFDIAIAGAKNIADQDLRNKFISRLQEEIKNKGFMVGENEVPQVVLAIQNDPKTKAFAGTEVGLSIYRRKMITHKNQHPPFGEGFNIIQMEISARIRKNKEKRDAFAGILAEVLKDYS
;
A
#
# COMPACT_ATOMS: atom_id res chain seq x y z
N MET A 1 -16.88 -30.97 36.98
CA MET A 1 -15.69 -31.26 36.15
C MET A 1 -16.17 -32.15 35.01
N SER A 2 -16.45 -31.55 33.86
CA SER A 2 -16.88 -32.26 32.66
C SER A 2 -15.66 -32.45 31.76
N GLU A 3 -15.20 -33.70 31.63
CA GLU A 3 -14.17 -34.06 30.66
C GLU A 3 -14.78 -33.99 29.26
N GLU A 4 -14.29 -33.07 28.43
CA GLU A 4 -14.63 -33.03 27.01
C GLU A 4 -14.06 -34.29 26.31
N PRO A 5 -14.83 -34.93 25.42
CA PRO A 5 -14.34 -36.08 24.70
C PRO A 5 -13.21 -35.68 23.73
N PRO A 6 -12.20 -36.55 23.51
CA PRO A 6 -11.11 -36.25 22.62
C PRO A 6 -11.62 -36.06 21.19
N VAL A 7 -11.26 -34.93 20.59
CA VAL A 7 -11.52 -34.61 19.19
C VAL A 7 -10.92 -35.71 18.32
N LYS A 8 -11.77 -36.55 17.71
CA LYS A 8 -11.33 -37.55 16.73
C LYS A 8 -10.76 -36.80 15.53
N ARG A 9 -9.43 -36.80 15.41
CA ARG A 9 -8.75 -36.36 14.18
C ARG A 9 -9.14 -37.31 13.05
N PRO A 10 -9.45 -36.80 11.84
CA PRO A 10 -9.70 -37.63 10.67
C PRO A 10 -8.58 -38.67 10.50
N GLU A 11 -8.94 -39.93 10.21
CA GLU A 11 -8.02 -41.08 10.03
C GLU A 11 -6.77 -40.73 9.20
N LYS A 12 -6.98 -39.90 8.17
CA LYS A 12 -5.96 -39.42 7.25
C LYS A 12 -4.88 -38.55 7.92
N ILE A 13 -5.27 -37.72 8.88
CA ILE A 13 -4.34 -36.89 9.67
C ILE A 13 -3.55 -37.75 10.65
N ARG A 14 -4.17 -38.80 11.20
CA ARG A 14 -3.50 -39.73 12.11
C ARG A 14 -2.39 -40.52 11.39
N GLN A 15 -2.69 -41.02 10.20
CA GLN A 15 -1.72 -41.72 9.34
C GLN A 15 -0.54 -40.83 8.93
N ILE A 16 -0.80 -39.56 8.59
CA ILE A 16 0.26 -38.59 8.26
C ILE A 16 1.16 -38.32 9.48
N VAL A 17 0.57 -38.19 10.67
CA VAL A 17 1.34 -37.97 11.91
C VAL A 17 2.18 -39.19 12.30
N GLU A 18 1.69 -40.42 12.07
CA GLU A 18 2.48 -41.65 12.27
C GLU A 18 3.63 -41.75 11.26
N GLN A 19 3.39 -41.47 9.98
CA GLN A 19 4.45 -41.45 8.95
C GLN A 19 5.55 -40.41 9.24
N LEU A 20 5.18 -39.24 9.78
CA LEU A 20 6.15 -38.21 10.17
C LEU A 20 6.97 -38.60 11.39
N LYS A 21 6.39 -39.36 12.34
CA LYS A 21 7.12 -39.91 13.49
C LYS A 21 8.08 -41.01 13.08
N ASP A 22 7.68 -41.88 12.16
CA ASP A 22 8.54 -42.92 11.60
C ASP A 22 9.71 -42.34 10.79
N ALA A 23 9.52 -41.14 10.22
CA ALA A 23 10.57 -40.33 9.59
C ALA A 23 11.45 -39.53 10.60
N GLY A 24 11.27 -39.73 11.91
CA GLY A 24 12.08 -39.09 12.95
C GLY A 24 11.73 -37.64 13.25
N ILE A 25 10.59 -37.13 12.77
CA ILE A 25 10.15 -35.75 12.98
C ILE A 25 9.33 -35.69 14.26
N THR A 26 9.94 -35.20 15.34
CA THR A 26 9.27 -35.05 16.65
C THR A 26 8.67 -33.66 16.85
N ASP A 27 7.56 -33.60 17.59
CA ASP A 27 6.74 -32.41 17.90
C ASP A 27 7.42 -31.35 18.79
N ARG A 28 8.74 -31.44 19.02
CA ARG A 28 9.50 -30.49 19.84
C ARG A 28 10.53 -29.76 19.01
N GLY A 29 10.27 -28.47 18.81
CA GLY A 29 11.15 -27.57 18.09
C GLY A 29 12.49 -27.38 18.79
N GLU A 30 13.55 -27.81 18.11
CA GLU A 30 14.87 -27.20 18.22
C GLU A 30 15.25 -26.61 16.88
N ARG A 31 15.50 -25.30 16.90
CA ARG A 31 15.88 -24.51 15.73
C ARG A 31 17.25 -24.96 15.21
N ARG A 32 17.29 -25.52 14.00
CA ARG A 32 18.43 -25.38 13.08
C ARG A 32 17.92 -25.21 11.65
N GLU A 33 18.72 -24.49 10.89
CA GLU A 33 18.40 -23.80 9.64
C GLU A 33 17.82 -24.71 8.55
N GLY A 34 16.83 -24.19 7.82
CA GLY A 34 16.25 -24.86 6.66
C GLY A 34 14.74 -24.61 6.59
N VAL A 35 14.33 -23.59 5.83
CA VAL A 35 12.93 -23.40 5.46
C VAL A 35 12.57 -24.49 4.46
N ILE A 36 11.62 -25.36 4.81
CA ILE A 36 10.95 -26.25 3.85
C ILE A 36 9.72 -25.50 3.34
N ASP A 37 9.81 -25.02 2.10
CA ASP A 37 8.66 -24.63 1.29
C ASP A 37 8.05 -25.92 0.69
N ILE A 38 6.79 -26.20 1.01
CA ILE A 38 6.06 -27.32 0.42
C ILE A 38 5.46 -26.83 -0.89
N HIS A 39 6.19 -27.03 -2.00
CA HIS A 39 5.63 -26.97 -3.33
C HIS A 39 5.75 -28.34 -4.02
N SER A 40 4.58 -28.87 -4.40
CA SER A 40 4.35 -29.90 -5.42
C SER A 40 5.14 -31.20 -5.31
N VAL A 41 4.44 -32.24 -4.86
CA VAL A 41 4.78 -33.64 -5.12
C VAL A 41 4.81 -33.85 -6.64
N ARG A 42 6.00 -34.03 -7.20
CA ARG A 42 6.22 -34.85 -8.40
C ARG A 42 7.14 -35.98 -7.95
N GLU A 43 6.56 -37.17 -7.83
CA GLU A 43 7.31 -38.40 -7.61
C GLU A 43 8.18 -38.66 -8.86
N GLU A 44 9.45 -38.31 -8.80
CA GLU A 44 10.49 -39.00 -9.57
C GLU A 44 11.14 -40.00 -8.61
N GLU A 45 10.79 -41.28 -8.73
CA GLU A 45 11.48 -42.35 -8.00
C GLU A 45 12.95 -42.42 -8.46
N GLU A 46 13.87 -41.95 -7.63
CA GLU A 46 15.31 -42.07 -7.87
C GLU A 46 15.80 -43.47 -7.51
N ILE A 47 15.91 -44.35 -8.50
CA ILE A 47 16.53 -45.67 -8.30
C ILE A 47 18.05 -45.55 -8.46
N TRP A 48 18.76 -45.65 -7.33
CA TRP A 48 20.23 -45.70 -7.28
C TRP A 48 20.71 -47.14 -7.18
N GLN A 49 21.41 -47.64 -8.22
CA GLN A 49 22.08 -48.94 -8.14
C GLN A 49 23.55 -48.78 -7.73
N GLN A 50 24.00 -49.62 -6.79
CA GLN A 50 25.42 -49.75 -6.47
C GLN A 50 26.10 -50.65 -7.51
N LYS A 51 27.13 -50.12 -8.17
CA LYS A 51 28.05 -50.91 -9.00
C LYS A 51 29.48 -50.72 -8.52
N THR A 52 30.25 -51.81 -8.54
CA THR A 52 31.67 -51.78 -8.19
C THR A 52 32.48 -51.36 -9.42
N VAL A 53 33.12 -50.19 -9.36
CA VAL A 53 34.01 -49.70 -10.42
C VAL A 53 35.43 -49.68 -9.86
N ARG A 54 36.34 -50.47 -10.46
CA ARG A 54 37.74 -50.62 -10.00
C ARG A 54 37.86 -51.03 -8.53
N GLY A 55 37.07 -52.03 -8.11
CA GLY A 55 37.14 -52.61 -6.76
C GLY A 55 36.56 -51.74 -5.64
N ARG A 56 35.89 -50.62 -5.95
CA ARG A 56 35.17 -49.79 -4.95
C ARG A 56 33.70 -49.62 -5.36
N PRO A 57 32.74 -49.73 -4.42
CA PRO A 57 31.34 -49.48 -4.72
C PRO A 57 31.13 -47.99 -5.02
N ARG A 58 30.45 -47.69 -6.13
CA ARG A 58 29.95 -46.36 -6.49
C ARG A 58 28.46 -46.46 -6.82
N GLN A 59 27.69 -45.46 -6.38
CA GLN A 59 26.32 -45.28 -6.83
C GLN A 59 26.32 -44.66 -8.23
N VAL A 60 25.63 -45.28 -9.19
CA VAL A 60 25.54 -44.81 -10.57
C VAL A 60 24.07 -44.60 -10.91
N ARG A 61 23.74 -43.41 -11.44
CA ARG A 61 22.39 -43.05 -11.88
C ARG A 61 22.08 -43.77 -13.20
N VAL A 62 21.08 -44.64 -13.21
CA VAL A 62 20.63 -45.34 -14.41
C VAL A 62 19.38 -44.63 -14.94
N LYS A 63 19.48 -43.93 -16.08
CA LYS A 63 18.32 -43.47 -16.85
C LYS A 63 17.99 -44.55 -17.89
N GLU A 64 17.09 -45.46 -17.55
CA GLU A 64 16.45 -46.33 -18.55
C GLU A 64 15.07 -45.77 -18.86
N GLY A 65 14.78 -45.59 -20.16
CA GLY A 65 13.50 -45.06 -20.62
C GLY A 65 13.55 -44.53 -22.05
N LYS A 66 14.05 -45.31 -23.01
CA LYS A 66 13.78 -45.15 -24.44
C LYS A 66 12.80 -46.26 -24.84
N ALA A 67 11.54 -45.90 -25.09
CA ALA A 67 10.64 -46.45 -26.11
C ALA A 67 9.17 -46.14 -25.74
N LEU A 68 8.61 -45.10 -26.37
CA LEU A 68 7.17 -44.78 -26.61
C LEU A 68 6.93 -43.26 -26.56
N ILE A 69 7.62 -42.51 -27.42
CA ILE A 69 7.24 -41.13 -27.76
C ILE A 69 7.45 -41.00 -29.26
N ASP A 70 6.42 -41.29 -30.05
CA ASP A 70 6.36 -40.88 -31.46
C ASP A 70 4.91 -40.72 -31.97
N LEU A 71 3.93 -40.62 -31.06
CA LEU A 71 2.52 -40.39 -31.43
C LEU A 71 1.82 -39.30 -30.60
N ASN A 72 2.55 -38.62 -29.72
CA ASN A 72 1.99 -37.56 -28.87
C ASN A 72 2.57 -36.16 -29.10
N GLU A 73 3.66 -35.98 -29.87
CA GLU A 73 4.21 -34.63 -30.09
C GLU A 73 3.32 -33.78 -31.02
N GLN A 74 2.67 -34.37 -32.03
CA GLN A 74 1.73 -33.63 -32.88
C GLN A 74 0.42 -33.28 -32.15
N GLN A 75 -0.07 -34.14 -31.25
CA GLN A 75 -1.25 -33.85 -30.43
C GLN A 75 -0.92 -32.90 -29.27
N ALA A 76 0.26 -33.01 -28.65
CA ALA A 76 0.74 -32.07 -27.63
C ALA A 76 1.00 -30.68 -28.22
N SER A 77 1.53 -30.57 -29.45
CA SER A 77 1.67 -29.28 -30.14
C SER A 77 0.32 -28.67 -30.52
N GLN A 78 -0.69 -29.48 -30.80
CA GLN A 78 -2.06 -29.00 -31.04
C GLN A 78 -2.76 -28.56 -29.75
N ILE A 79 -2.47 -29.19 -28.60
CA ILE A 79 -3.02 -28.80 -27.29
C ILE A 79 -2.28 -27.59 -26.69
N GLU A 80 -0.97 -27.43 -26.94
CA GLU A 80 -0.24 -26.19 -26.59
C GLU A 80 -0.60 -25.00 -27.51
N SER A 81 -1.20 -25.27 -28.67
CA SER A 81 -1.80 -24.23 -29.53
C SER A 81 -3.16 -23.72 -29.04
N VAL A 82 -3.71 -24.28 -27.95
CA VAL A 82 -4.84 -23.69 -27.23
C VAL A 82 -4.31 -22.51 -26.41
N ALA A 83 -4.03 -21.42 -27.13
CA ALA A 83 -3.83 -20.04 -26.68
C ALA A 83 -3.59 -19.89 -25.16
N LYS A 84 -2.40 -20.28 -24.69
CA LYS A 84 -1.83 -19.60 -23.52
C LYS A 84 -1.71 -18.14 -23.94
N PRO A 85 -2.42 -17.18 -23.31
CA PRO A 85 -2.15 -15.79 -23.58
C PRO A 85 -0.64 -15.58 -23.42
N ASP A 86 -0.04 -14.88 -24.38
CA ASP A 86 1.38 -14.50 -24.33
C ASP A 86 1.70 -14.04 -22.89
N ALA A 87 2.76 -14.56 -22.26
CA ALA A 87 3.02 -14.36 -20.84
C ALA A 87 3.02 -12.85 -20.46
N SER A 88 3.38 -12.01 -21.42
CA SER A 88 3.27 -10.54 -21.38
C SER A 88 1.83 -10.04 -21.15
N GLN A 89 0.84 -10.62 -21.81
CA GLN A 89 -0.58 -10.27 -21.70
C GLN A 89 -1.19 -10.76 -20.38
N GLU A 90 -0.76 -11.92 -19.88
CA GLU A 90 -1.21 -12.42 -18.57
C GLU A 90 -0.67 -11.53 -17.44
N ASP A 91 0.60 -11.13 -17.51
CA ASP A 91 1.21 -10.21 -16.55
C ASP A 91 0.51 -8.85 -16.52
N GLU A 92 0.21 -8.26 -17.68
CA GLU A 92 -0.54 -6.99 -17.73
C GLU A 92 -1.96 -7.14 -17.16
N LYS A 93 -2.65 -8.26 -17.42
CA LYS A 93 -3.94 -8.56 -16.79
C LYS A 93 -3.83 -8.72 -15.27
N ILE A 94 -2.74 -9.26 -14.75
CA ILE A 94 -2.50 -9.36 -13.30
C ILE A 94 -2.30 -7.97 -12.70
N LYS A 95 -1.45 -7.13 -13.31
CA LYS A 95 -1.22 -5.75 -12.86
C LYS A 95 -2.51 -4.95 -12.85
N GLU A 96 -3.27 -5.01 -13.94
CA GLU A 96 -4.53 -4.28 -14.08
C GLU A 96 -5.59 -4.77 -13.06
N ARG A 97 -5.67 -6.09 -12.80
CA ARG A 97 -6.52 -6.62 -11.72
C ARG A 97 -6.11 -6.09 -10.36
N ALA A 98 -4.81 -6.02 -10.07
CA ALA A 98 -4.32 -5.50 -8.80
C ALA A 98 -4.60 -4.00 -8.66
N ILE A 99 -4.33 -3.19 -9.70
CA ILE A 99 -4.69 -1.77 -9.75
C ILE A 99 -6.18 -1.61 -9.46
N ASN A 100 -7.04 -2.30 -10.20
CA ASN A 100 -8.49 -2.17 -10.03
C ASN A 100 -9.01 -2.65 -8.67
N LYS A 101 -8.32 -3.62 -8.04
CA LYS A 101 -8.65 -4.10 -6.70
C LYS A 101 -8.33 -3.06 -5.61
N TYR A 102 -7.21 -2.36 -5.74
CA TYR A 102 -6.66 -1.51 -4.67
C TYR A 102 -6.84 -0.01 -4.90
N LEU A 103 -7.01 0.42 -6.16
CA LEU A 103 -6.92 1.81 -6.57
C LEU A 103 -8.06 2.19 -7.50
N GLU A 104 -8.46 3.44 -7.39
CA GLU A 104 -9.15 4.20 -8.41
C GLU A 104 -8.10 5.04 -9.11
N VAL A 105 -7.88 4.77 -10.41
CA VAL A 105 -6.96 5.53 -11.25
C VAL A 105 -7.79 6.29 -12.26
N LYS A 106 -7.63 7.61 -12.29
CA LYS A 106 -8.22 8.48 -13.30
C LYS A 106 -7.12 9.08 -14.14
N ASP A 107 -7.29 8.92 -15.44
CA ASP A 107 -6.34 9.42 -16.43
C ASP A 107 -6.58 10.90 -16.71
N GLY A 108 -5.50 11.68 -16.71
CA GLY A 108 -5.43 13.05 -17.20
C GLY A 108 -4.28 13.19 -18.22
N ASN A 109 -4.19 14.33 -18.88
CA ASN A 109 -3.24 14.51 -19.99
C ASN A 109 -1.87 15.04 -19.56
N LEU A 110 -1.80 15.68 -18.40
CA LEU A 110 -0.58 16.33 -17.92
C LEU A 110 0.39 15.36 -17.22
N PRO A 111 1.69 15.65 -17.20
CA PRO A 111 2.72 14.86 -16.50
C PRO A 111 2.67 15.08 -14.96
N ILE A 112 1.48 15.28 -14.42
CA ILE A 112 1.19 15.49 -13.01
C ILE A 112 0.22 14.42 -12.55
N VAL A 113 0.46 13.87 -11.36
CA VAL A 113 -0.50 13.02 -10.65
C VAL A 113 -0.74 13.57 -9.26
N VAL A 114 -2.00 13.67 -8.86
CA VAL A 114 -2.41 14.00 -7.50
C VAL A 114 -2.97 12.74 -6.87
N ASP A 115 -2.40 12.28 -5.75
CA ASP A 115 -2.85 11.05 -5.09
C ASP A 115 -3.27 11.24 -3.65
N ALA A 116 -4.18 10.38 -3.19
CA ALA A 116 -4.68 10.31 -1.84
C ALA A 116 -4.80 8.84 -1.41
N VAL A 117 -3.66 8.22 -1.12
CA VAL A 117 -3.57 6.77 -0.85
C VAL A 117 -4.02 6.36 0.56
N HIS A 118 -4.37 7.31 1.41
CA HIS A 118 -4.83 7.10 2.79
C HIS A 118 -6.26 7.58 3.08
N GLU A 119 -6.98 8.03 2.04
CA GLU A 119 -8.31 8.62 2.16
C GLU A 119 -9.33 7.68 2.83
N GLN A 120 -9.28 6.39 2.46
CA GLN A 120 -10.39 5.49 2.73
C GLN A 120 -10.55 5.23 4.23
N LEU A 121 -11.73 5.60 4.75
CA LEU A 121 -12.13 5.31 6.12
C LEU A 121 -12.43 3.81 6.30
N PRO A 122 -12.14 3.26 7.49
CA PRO A 122 -12.57 1.92 7.83
C PRO A 122 -14.11 1.84 7.98
N ASN A 123 -14.70 0.75 7.51
CA ASN A 123 -16.11 0.44 7.73
C ASN A 123 -16.37 -0.14 9.13
N SER A 124 -17.63 -0.38 9.48
CA SER A 124 -18.04 -0.91 10.79
C SER A 124 -17.40 -2.27 11.12
N ALA A 125 -17.30 -3.18 10.15
CA ALA A 125 -16.67 -4.49 10.36
C ALA A 125 -15.15 -4.35 10.63
N GLU A 126 -14.49 -3.44 9.93
CA GLU A 126 -13.06 -3.17 10.09
C GLU A 126 -12.76 -2.52 11.44
N LEU A 127 -13.55 -1.51 11.83
CA LEU A 127 -13.47 -0.88 13.15
C LEU A 127 -13.76 -1.89 14.26
N TRP A 128 -14.75 -2.77 14.09
CA TRP A 128 -15.05 -3.83 15.04
C TRP A 128 -13.85 -4.77 15.24
N GLN A 129 -13.20 -5.21 14.17
CA GLN A 129 -12.02 -6.08 14.26
C GLN A 129 -10.87 -5.43 15.04
N LEU A 130 -10.67 -4.12 14.87
CA LEU A 130 -9.66 -3.37 15.63
C LEU A 130 -10.01 -3.27 17.10
N MET A 131 -11.24 -2.88 17.38
CA MET A 131 -11.65 -2.56 18.73
C MET A 131 -11.89 -3.81 19.58
N LYS A 132 -12.18 -4.97 18.97
CA LYS A 132 -12.43 -6.21 19.70
C LYS A 132 -11.24 -6.70 20.53
N GLN A 133 -10.01 -6.31 20.20
CA GLN A 133 -8.84 -6.64 21.02
C GLN A 133 -8.88 -5.93 22.38
N LYS A 134 -9.40 -4.70 22.42
CA LYS A 134 -9.56 -3.88 23.63
C LYS A 134 -10.91 -4.12 24.32
N TYR A 135 -11.94 -4.47 23.54
CA TYR A 135 -13.30 -4.73 23.99
C TYR A 135 -13.76 -6.12 23.50
N PRO A 136 -13.39 -7.22 24.19
CA PRO A 136 -13.61 -8.59 23.71
C PRO A 136 -15.07 -8.95 23.42
N ASP A 137 -16.00 -8.40 24.22
CA ASP A 137 -17.44 -8.65 24.13
C ASP A 137 -18.16 -7.74 23.13
N LEU A 138 -17.41 -6.84 22.47
CA LEU A 138 -17.97 -5.87 21.53
C LEU A 138 -18.67 -6.56 20.36
N LYS A 139 -19.89 -6.12 20.05
CA LYS A 139 -20.67 -6.54 18.89
C LYS A 139 -20.57 -5.51 17.77
N ILE A 140 -20.67 -5.96 16.53
CA ILE A 140 -20.58 -5.09 15.35
C ILE A 140 -21.66 -3.99 15.36
N ASN A 141 -22.89 -4.31 15.80
CA ASN A 141 -23.98 -3.34 15.88
C ASN A 141 -23.67 -2.17 16.84
N GLU A 142 -22.82 -2.37 17.85
CA GLU A 142 -22.42 -1.30 18.77
C GLU A 142 -21.50 -0.29 18.06
N ILE A 143 -20.66 -0.76 17.14
CA ILE A 143 -19.85 0.10 16.26
C ILE A 143 -20.76 0.86 15.29
N GLU A 144 -21.75 0.20 14.70
CA GLU A 144 -22.68 0.86 13.77
C GLU A 144 -23.46 1.98 14.45
N LEU A 145 -24.01 1.71 15.64
CA LEU A 145 -24.70 2.71 16.47
C LEU A 145 -23.76 3.85 16.86
N SER A 146 -22.50 3.54 17.17
CA SER A 146 -21.49 4.56 17.47
C SER A 146 -21.20 5.47 16.27
N LEU A 147 -21.05 4.90 15.07
CA LEU A 147 -20.87 5.66 13.83
C LEU A 147 -22.06 6.58 13.52
N GLU A 148 -23.28 6.14 13.80
CA GLU A 148 -24.47 6.99 13.69
C GLU A 148 -24.45 8.15 14.67
N ARG A 149 -24.10 7.91 15.94
CA ARG A 149 -23.99 8.96 16.96
C ARG A 149 -22.87 9.95 16.64
N ILE A 150 -21.72 9.47 16.18
CA ILE A 150 -20.61 10.31 15.69
C ILE A 150 -21.08 11.18 14.53
N LYS A 151 -21.81 10.62 13.56
CA LYS A 151 -22.34 11.40 12.43
C LYS A 151 -23.30 12.49 12.89
N LYS A 152 -24.16 12.22 13.87
CA LYS A 152 -25.05 13.23 14.50
C LYS A 152 -24.23 14.31 15.22
N PHE A 153 -23.18 13.91 15.94
CA PHE A 153 -22.26 14.84 16.61
C PHE A 153 -21.53 15.76 15.62
N GLU A 154 -21.00 15.21 14.52
CA GLU A 154 -20.33 15.98 13.46
C GLU A 154 -21.29 16.99 12.79
N LYS A 155 -22.58 16.65 12.70
CA LYS A 155 -23.63 17.55 12.23
C LYS A 155 -24.14 18.54 13.29
N LYS A 156 -23.57 18.52 14.50
CA LYS A 156 -24.00 19.32 15.65
C LYS A 156 -25.44 19.03 16.11
N GLU A 157 -25.97 17.86 15.77
CA GLU A 157 -27.30 17.39 16.23
C GLU A 157 -27.23 16.86 17.67
N THR A 158 -26.04 16.49 18.16
CA THR A 158 -25.77 16.11 19.55
C THR A 158 -24.61 16.91 20.11
N LYS A 159 -24.64 17.19 21.42
CA LYS A 159 -23.62 18.03 22.10
C LYS A 159 -22.43 17.24 22.65
N SER A 160 -22.57 15.94 22.85
CA SER A 160 -21.52 15.10 23.44
C SER A 160 -21.56 13.68 22.88
N LEU A 161 -20.39 13.04 22.91
CA LEU A 161 -20.18 11.63 22.64
C LEU A 161 -19.84 10.93 23.95
N ASP A 162 -20.34 9.71 24.13
CA ASP A 162 -19.91 8.87 25.25
C ASP A 162 -18.44 8.44 25.09
N TYR A 163 -17.88 7.81 26.12
CA TYR A 163 -16.48 7.40 26.11
C TYR A 163 -16.17 6.41 24.96
N PHE A 164 -17.09 5.50 24.66
CA PHE A 164 -16.88 4.50 23.61
C PHE A 164 -16.91 5.14 22.21
N ASP A 165 -17.87 6.03 21.97
CA ASP A 165 -17.98 6.81 20.74
C ASP A 165 -16.74 7.68 20.50
N GLN A 166 -16.17 8.25 21.57
CA GLN A 166 -14.90 8.98 21.47
C GLN A 166 -13.74 8.07 21.07
N GLU A 167 -13.68 6.84 21.56
CA GLU A 167 -12.65 5.88 21.17
C GLU A 167 -12.81 5.45 19.70
N VAL A 168 -14.05 5.19 19.24
CA VAL A 168 -14.34 4.92 17.82
C VAL A 168 -13.92 6.11 16.94
N LEU A 169 -14.26 7.34 17.36
CA LEU A 169 -13.90 8.55 16.65
C LEU A 169 -12.38 8.74 16.58
N LYS A 170 -11.64 8.51 17.68
CA LYS A 170 -10.17 8.58 17.69
C LYS A 170 -9.55 7.62 16.66
N VAL A 171 -10.05 6.39 16.57
CA VAL A 171 -9.57 5.43 15.56
C VAL A 171 -9.89 5.95 14.16
N ARG A 172 -11.10 6.45 13.90
CA ARG A 172 -11.51 7.00 12.60
C ARG A 172 -10.67 8.23 12.20
N ASP A 173 -10.28 9.07 13.15
CA ASP A 173 -9.49 10.28 12.91
C ASP A 173 -8.01 10.00 12.59
N LEU A 174 -7.53 8.75 12.71
CA LEU A 174 -6.21 8.33 12.21
C LEU A 174 -6.13 8.25 10.67
N TYR A 175 -7.24 8.44 9.98
CA TYR A 175 -7.37 8.30 8.53
C TYR A 175 -7.55 9.67 7.86
N ASP A 176 -7.10 9.76 6.62
CA ASP A 176 -6.90 11.03 5.92
C ASP A 176 -8.19 11.51 5.24
N GLN A 177 -9.33 11.46 5.95
CA GLN A 177 -10.67 11.75 5.41
C GLN A 177 -10.74 13.01 4.53
N ASP A 178 -11.46 12.93 3.41
CA ASP A 178 -11.72 13.99 2.44
C ASP A 178 -10.52 14.47 1.59
N THR A 179 -9.32 13.90 1.76
CA THR A 179 -8.16 14.12 0.86
C THR A 179 -8.36 13.53 -0.53
N GLY A 180 -9.07 12.41 -0.65
CA GLY A 180 -9.42 11.83 -1.94
C GLY A 180 -10.49 12.61 -2.68
N LEU A 181 -11.40 13.30 -1.97
CA LEU A 181 -12.30 14.26 -2.60
C LEU A 181 -11.51 15.45 -3.15
N LEU A 182 -10.58 16.00 -2.36
CA LEU A 182 -9.69 17.07 -2.79
C LEU A 182 -8.87 16.68 -4.02
N ALA A 183 -8.25 15.49 -4.02
CA ALA A 183 -7.45 14.98 -5.15
C ALA A 183 -8.27 14.91 -6.46
N ARG A 184 -9.49 14.36 -6.38
CA ARG A 184 -10.39 14.26 -7.54
C ARG A 184 -10.81 15.64 -8.06
N GLN A 185 -11.05 16.59 -7.17
CA GLN A 185 -11.42 17.97 -7.55
C GLN A 185 -10.27 18.66 -8.28
N VAL A 186 -9.04 18.58 -7.77
CA VAL A 186 -7.86 19.14 -8.45
C VAL A 186 -7.67 18.50 -9.83
N SER A 187 -7.80 17.16 -9.91
CA SER A 187 -7.75 16.45 -11.19
C SER A 187 -8.79 16.92 -12.18
N GLN A 188 -10.02 17.16 -11.73
CA GLN A 188 -11.07 17.66 -12.61
C GLN A 188 -10.79 19.10 -13.09
N LEU A 189 -10.24 19.96 -12.22
CA LEU A 189 -9.99 21.37 -12.53
C LEU A 189 -8.80 21.57 -13.48
N LEU A 190 -7.78 20.71 -13.40
CA LEU A 190 -6.54 20.86 -14.17
C LEU A 190 -6.32 19.76 -15.23
N ASP A 191 -7.23 18.78 -15.34
CA ASP A 191 -7.05 17.60 -16.21
C ASP A 191 -5.75 16.82 -15.92
N VAL A 192 -5.40 16.72 -14.63
CA VAL A 192 -4.26 15.92 -14.15
C VAL A 192 -4.70 14.52 -13.73
N ASN A 193 -3.74 13.61 -13.63
CA ASN A 193 -3.99 12.24 -13.20
C ASN A 193 -4.39 12.17 -11.73
N THR A 194 -5.19 11.18 -11.35
CA THR A 194 -5.49 10.88 -9.94
C THR A 194 -5.24 9.42 -9.59
N ILE A 195 -4.72 9.18 -8.39
CA ILE A 195 -4.74 7.85 -7.76
C ILE A 195 -5.38 7.97 -6.37
N VAL A 196 -6.47 7.24 -6.13
CA VAL A 196 -7.10 7.17 -4.80
C VAL A 196 -7.16 5.72 -4.35
N ALA A 197 -6.87 5.45 -3.08
CA ALA A 197 -6.98 4.10 -2.53
C ALA A 197 -8.44 3.68 -2.36
N LYS A 198 -8.77 2.44 -2.74
CA LYS A 198 -10.08 1.81 -2.51
C LYS A 198 -10.18 1.10 -1.16
N LYS A 199 -9.07 1.00 -0.43
CA LYS A 199 -8.95 0.25 0.82
C LYS A 199 -8.34 1.13 1.91
N PRO A 200 -8.81 1.01 3.17
CA PRO A 200 -8.25 1.77 4.28
C PRO A 200 -6.77 1.44 4.49
N ARG A 201 -6.00 2.44 4.94
CA ARG A 201 -4.57 2.28 5.31
C ARG A 201 -4.33 1.21 6.36
N LEU A 202 -5.36 0.84 7.12
CA LEU A 202 -5.33 -0.29 8.05
C LEU A 202 -4.93 -1.59 7.40
N TRP A 203 -5.56 -1.87 6.26
CA TRP A 203 -5.34 -3.08 5.50
C TRP A 203 -4.01 -3.02 4.76
N ALA A 204 -3.75 -1.85 4.19
CA ALA A 204 -2.62 -1.60 3.33
C ALA A 204 -2.20 -0.14 3.46
N ASP A 205 -1.30 0.15 4.41
CA ASP A 205 -0.62 1.43 4.42
C ASP A 205 0.35 1.44 3.24
N MET A 206 -0.12 1.96 2.11
CA MET A 206 0.65 2.06 0.88
C MET A 206 1.83 3.04 1.01
N ASN A 207 1.89 3.86 2.06
CA ASN A 207 3.00 4.78 2.32
C ASN A 207 4.02 4.19 3.32
N ARG A 208 3.80 2.97 3.83
CA ARG A 208 4.69 2.29 4.78
C ARG A 208 5.17 0.92 4.29
N ASN A 209 6.30 0.48 4.86
CA ASN A 209 6.87 -0.84 4.67
C ASN A 209 6.15 -1.80 5.60
N TRP A 210 5.89 -3.03 5.14
CA TRP A 210 5.26 -4.05 5.97
C TRP A 210 6.04 -4.35 7.27
N TRP A 211 7.36 -4.08 7.29
CA TRP A 211 8.21 -4.22 8.48
C TRP A 211 8.35 -2.94 9.31
N VAL A 212 8.02 -1.77 8.74
CA VAL A 212 8.02 -0.50 9.48
C VAL A 212 6.72 -0.45 10.25
N ARG A 213 6.77 -1.03 11.45
CA ARG A 213 5.69 -1.03 12.43
C ARG A 213 5.13 0.38 12.64
N GLY A 214 3.82 0.51 12.46
CA GLY A 214 3.03 1.67 12.87
C GLY A 214 1.77 1.30 13.67
N MET A 215 1.44 0.01 13.82
CA MET A 215 0.29 -0.43 14.64
C MET A 215 0.72 -1.02 16.00
N ALA A 216 1.92 -0.63 16.46
CA ALA A 216 2.36 -0.94 17.82
C ALA A 216 1.53 -0.15 18.85
N GLU A 217 1.00 1.03 18.48
CA GLU A 217 0.13 1.84 19.34
C GLU A 217 -1.27 1.23 19.56
N LEU A 218 -1.68 0.28 18.71
CA LEU A 218 -2.94 -0.45 18.83
C LEU A 218 -2.78 -1.86 19.41
N GLY A 219 -1.57 -2.25 19.83
CA GLY A 219 -1.32 -3.57 20.44
C GLY A 219 -1.37 -4.76 19.47
N GLU A 220 -1.30 -4.51 18.16
CA GLU A 220 -1.69 -5.49 17.16
C GLU A 220 -0.55 -6.44 16.75
N LYS A 221 -0.77 -7.75 16.89
CA LYS A 221 -0.27 -8.71 15.90
C LYS A 221 -0.99 -8.40 14.59
N GLN A 222 -0.24 -8.07 13.55
CA GLN A 222 -0.72 -7.85 12.17
C GLN A 222 -2.03 -8.60 11.89
N ILE A 223 -3.16 -7.89 11.88
CA ILE A 223 -4.45 -8.51 11.52
C ILE A 223 -4.38 -9.03 10.08
N PHE A 224 -3.45 -8.52 9.25
CA PHE A 224 -3.34 -8.87 7.83
C PHE A 224 -1.92 -9.17 7.34
N SER A 225 -1.85 -10.07 6.34
CA SER A 225 -0.62 -10.71 5.88
C SER A 225 0.35 -9.74 5.18
N ARG A 226 1.64 -10.06 5.28
CA ARG A 226 2.73 -9.45 4.49
C ARG A 226 2.41 -9.35 3.00
N GLU A 227 1.66 -10.30 2.45
CA GLU A 227 1.28 -10.35 1.03
C GLU A 227 0.33 -9.23 0.64
N TYR A 228 -0.60 -8.88 1.53
CA TYR A 228 -1.57 -7.82 1.27
C TYR A 228 -0.88 -6.45 1.16
N SER A 229 0.03 -6.14 2.09
CA SER A 229 0.85 -4.92 2.05
C SER A 229 1.78 -4.88 0.83
N ARG A 230 2.32 -6.03 0.39
CA ARG A 230 3.12 -6.09 -0.85
C ARG A 230 2.27 -5.82 -2.09
N SER A 231 1.08 -6.40 -2.16
CA SER A 231 0.20 -6.33 -3.33
C SER A 231 -0.37 -4.92 -3.54
N SER A 232 -0.80 -4.26 -2.47
CA SER A 232 -1.32 -2.89 -2.54
C SER A 232 -0.26 -1.88 -2.99
N ARG A 233 0.98 -2.05 -2.52
CA ARG A 233 2.11 -1.22 -2.91
C ARG A 233 2.55 -1.48 -4.35
N ALA A 234 2.54 -2.74 -4.78
CA ALA A 234 2.78 -3.08 -6.18
C ALA A 234 1.73 -2.44 -7.08
N ALA A 235 0.45 -2.46 -6.66
CA ALA A 235 -0.62 -1.77 -7.37
C ALA A 235 -0.37 -0.25 -7.49
N LEU A 236 0.09 0.42 -6.42
CA LEU A 236 0.45 1.85 -6.47
C LEU A 236 1.59 2.11 -7.47
N PHE A 237 2.64 1.30 -7.43
CA PHE A 237 3.73 1.41 -8.39
C PHE A 237 3.25 1.19 -9.83
N TRP A 238 2.45 0.15 -10.10
CA TRP A 238 1.94 -0.12 -11.44
C TRP A 238 0.97 0.96 -11.93
N GLY A 239 0.16 1.54 -11.04
CA GLY A 239 -0.68 2.69 -11.37
C GLY A 239 0.14 3.91 -11.77
N LEU A 240 1.20 4.22 -11.03
CA LEU A 240 2.13 5.30 -11.39
C LEU A 240 2.88 4.99 -12.68
N GLU A 241 3.41 3.77 -12.84
CA GLU A 241 4.11 3.33 -14.05
C GLU A 241 3.21 3.49 -15.30
N LYS A 242 1.94 3.11 -15.19
CA LYS A 242 0.93 3.28 -16.26
C LYS A 242 0.75 4.74 -16.65
N ILE A 243 0.61 5.63 -15.67
CA ILE A 243 0.47 7.08 -15.91
C ILE A 243 1.75 7.64 -16.55
N VAL A 244 2.92 7.37 -15.96
CA VAL A 244 4.21 7.86 -16.42
C VAL A 244 4.50 7.41 -17.86
N LYS A 245 4.29 6.13 -18.17
CA LYS A 245 4.47 5.61 -19.54
C LYS A 245 3.60 6.34 -20.57
N ARG A 246 2.39 6.74 -20.18
CA ARG A 246 1.47 7.44 -21.07
C ARG A 246 1.83 8.92 -21.24
N THR A 247 2.20 9.62 -20.17
CA THR A 247 2.34 11.08 -20.19
C THR A 247 3.73 11.53 -20.61
N VAL A 248 4.78 10.94 -20.05
CA VAL A 248 6.18 11.33 -20.32
C VAL A 248 6.99 10.21 -20.96
N GLY A 249 6.53 8.96 -20.85
CA GLY A 249 7.26 7.79 -21.31
C GLY A 249 8.40 7.39 -20.37
N LEU A 250 8.88 6.16 -20.56
CA LEU A 250 10.06 5.62 -19.89
C LEU A 250 11.16 5.31 -20.91
N ASP A 251 12.42 5.46 -20.50
CA ASP A 251 13.60 4.98 -21.22
C ASP A 251 13.84 3.48 -21.02
N GLU A 252 14.91 2.95 -21.61
CA GLU A 252 15.26 1.53 -21.54
C GLU A 252 15.61 1.06 -20.12
N ASP A 253 16.07 2.00 -19.27
CA ASP A 253 16.38 1.76 -17.85
C ASP A 253 15.14 1.91 -16.94
N GLY A 254 13.99 2.29 -17.49
CA GLY A 254 12.75 2.55 -16.75
C GLY A 254 12.73 3.89 -16.01
N LYS A 255 13.53 4.87 -16.44
CA LYS A 255 13.49 6.26 -15.93
C LYS A 255 12.58 7.12 -16.79
N VAL A 256 12.03 8.19 -16.21
CA VAL A 256 11.20 9.14 -16.95
C VAL A 256 12.00 9.85 -18.04
N LYS A 257 11.40 9.99 -19.23
CA LYS A 257 12.02 10.74 -20.36
C LYS A 257 11.84 12.26 -20.24
N GLY A 258 11.06 12.74 -19.27
CA GLY A 258 10.77 14.15 -19.05
C GLY A 258 10.36 14.43 -17.59
N PRO A 259 10.17 15.71 -17.21
CA PRO A 259 9.77 16.07 -15.87
C PRO A 259 8.39 15.51 -15.55
N PHE A 260 8.26 14.90 -14.38
CA PHE A 260 7.01 14.35 -13.87
C PHE A 260 6.83 14.74 -12.40
N LEU A 261 5.63 15.21 -12.04
CA LEU A 261 5.32 15.64 -10.68
C LEU A 261 4.23 14.78 -10.04
N ARG A 262 4.53 14.19 -8.90
CA ARG A 262 3.56 13.51 -8.03
C ARG A 262 3.26 14.39 -6.82
N VAL A 263 1.99 14.71 -6.59
CA VAL A 263 1.52 15.44 -5.41
C VAL A 263 0.75 14.46 -4.52
N ALA A 264 1.38 14.01 -3.44
CA ALA A 264 0.79 13.08 -2.47
C ALA A 264 0.07 13.86 -1.36
N LEU A 265 -1.25 13.80 -1.35
CA LEU A 265 -2.10 14.47 -0.38
C LEU A 265 -2.37 13.57 0.83
N HIS A 266 -2.16 14.14 2.01
CA HIS A 266 -2.40 13.52 3.30
C HIS A 266 -3.19 14.44 4.22
N GLY A 267 -3.86 13.82 5.19
CA GLY A 267 -4.68 14.50 6.17
C GLY A 267 -4.00 14.50 7.52
N MET A 268 -3.94 15.66 8.16
CA MET A 268 -3.52 15.77 9.55
C MET A 268 -4.64 16.30 10.44
N ALA A 269 -4.52 16.04 11.75
CA ALA A 269 -5.34 16.70 12.76
C ALA A 269 -5.01 18.20 12.82
N ASN A 270 -5.92 18.98 13.40
CA ASN A 270 -5.67 20.42 13.61
C ASN A 270 -4.49 20.61 14.56
N ARG A 271 -3.58 21.49 14.20
CA ARG A 271 -2.42 21.85 15.01
C ARG A 271 -2.27 23.35 15.11
N GLU A 272 -1.67 23.78 16.21
CA GLU A 272 -1.29 25.17 16.37
C GLU A 272 -0.07 25.48 15.50
N GLY A 273 -0.12 26.62 14.81
CA GLY A 273 1.00 27.20 14.08
C GLY A 273 1.08 26.89 12.58
N PHE A 274 0.38 25.88 12.08
CA PHE A 274 0.28 25.64 10.63
C PHE A 274 -0.94 24.80 10.22
N ASP A 275 -1.40 25.03 8.99
CA ASP A 275 -2.52 24.29 8.38
C ASP A 275 -2.08 23.36 7.27
N ILE A 276 -0.91 23.61 6.68
CA ILE A 276 -0.35 22.82 5.60
C ILE A 276 1.13 22.60 5.89
N ALA A 277 1.59 21.35 5.86
CA ALA A 277 3.00 21.00 5.94
C ALA A 277 3.45 20.28 4.66
N ILE A 278 4.53 20.77 4.05
CA ILE A 278 5.18 20.13 2.91
C ILE A 278 6.36 19.31 3.44
N ALA A 279 6.43 18.03 3.10
CA ALA A 279 7.50 17.16 3.58
C ALA A 279 8.89 17.60 3.09
N GLY A 280 9.83 17.75 4.02
CA GLY A 280 11.20 18.19 3.74
C GLY A 280 12.24 17.09 3.57
N ALA A 281 11.87 15.80 3.56
CA ALA A 281 12.85 14.73 3.36
C ALA A 281 13.54 14.87 2.00
N LYS A 282 14.88 14.80 2.00
CA LYS A 282 15.75 15.06 0.84
C LYS A 282 15.44 14.19 -0.38
N ASN A 283 14.81 13.04 -0.18
CA ASN A 283 14.55 12.05 -1.24
C ASN A 283 13.16 12.20 -1.90
N ILE A 284 12.37 13.22 -1.52
CA ILE A 284 10.99 13.43 -1.99
C ILE A 284 10.97 14.34 -3.25
N ALA A 285 11.69 15.46 -3.22
CA ALA A 285 11.88 16.36 -4.34
C ALA A 285 13.21 17.10 -4.21
N ASP A 286 13.61 17.81 -5.25
CA ASP A 286 14.63 18.84 -5.12
C ASP A 286 14.20 19.93 -4.10
N GLN A 287 15.18 20.53 -3.40
CA GLN A 287 14.90 21.55 -2.38
C GLN A 287 14.36 22.85 -2.98
N ASP A 288 14.87 23.26 -4.13
CA ASP A 288 14.42 24.48 -4.81
C ASP A 288 13.00 24.30 -5.34
N LEU A 289 12.69 23.10 -5.86
CA LEU A 289 11.32 22.75 -6.27
C LEU A 289 10.33 22.88 -5.10
N ARG A 290 10.67 22.34 -3.91
CA ARG A 290 9.80 22.47 -2.73
C ARG A 290 9.64 23.92 -2.29
N ASN A 291 10.72 24.68 -2.25
CA ASN A 291 10.67 26.09 -1.84
C ASN A 291 9.81 26.90 -2.81
N LYS A 292 9.99 26.71 -4.12
CA LYS A 292 9.15 27.32 -5.15
C LYS A 292 7.68 26.95 -4.96
N PHE A 293 7.38 25.67 -4.75
CA PHE A 293 6.02 25.19 -4.51
C PHE A 293 5.38 25.83 -3.27
N ILE A 294 6.10 25.88 -2.14
CA ILE A 294 5.63 26.51 -0.90
C ILE A 294 5.34 28.00 -1.12
N SER A 295 6.29 28.73 -1.71
CA SER A 295 6.13 30.16 -1.97
C SER A 295 4.92 30.44 -2.87
N ARG A 296 4.78 29.67 -3.96
CA ARG A 296 3.65 29.80 -4.88
C ARG A 296 2.31 29.47 -4.23
N LEU A 297 2.26 28.40 -3.43
CA LEU A 297 1.04 28.02 -2.69
C LEU A 297 0.64 29.09 -1.69
N GLN A 298 1.59 29.62 -0.92
CA GLN A 298 1.32 30.67 0.06
C GLN A 298 0.89 31.98 -0.60
N GLU A 299 1.43 32.29 -1.78
CA GLU A 299 1.01 33.43 -2.60
C GLU A 299 -0.42 33.25 -3.08
N GLU A 300 -0.77 32.11 -3.69
CA GLU A 300 -2.14 31.86 -4.18
C GLU A 300 -3.18 31.85 -3.05
N ILE A 301 -2.84 31.32 -1.87
CA ILE A 301 -3.68 31.40 -0.67
C ILE A 301 -4.03 32.86 -0.36
N LYS A 302 -3.04 33.76 -0.39
CA LYS A 302 -3.23 35.19 -0.11
C LYS A 302 -4.02 35.87 -1.22
N ASN A 303 -3.67 35.62 -2.48
CA ASN A 303 -4.31 36.24 -3.65
C ASN A 303 -5.80 35.90 -3.74
N LYS A 304 -6.19 34.67 -3.37
CA LYS A 304 -7.58 34.23 -3.35
C LYS A 304 -8.33 34.62 -2.07
N GLY A 305 -7.66 35.24 -1.09
CA GLY A 305 -8.24 35.57 0.20
C GLY A 305 -8.75 34.34 0.95
N PHE A 306 -8.05 33.21 0.85
CA PHE A 306 -8.49 31.95 1.46
C PHE A 306 -8.22 31.94 2.96
N MET A 307 -9.27 31.66 3.75
CA MET A 307 -9.24 31.74 5.20
C MET A 307 -9.71 30.44 5.86
N VAL A 308 -8.99 30.00 6.90
CA VAL A 308 -9.36 28.83 7.71
C VAL A 308 -10.18 29.18 8.94
N GLY A 309 -10.24 30.46 9.31
CA GLY A 309 -11.00 31.00 10.43
C GLY A 309 -11.39 32.46 10.15
N GLU A 310 -11.99 33.12 11.13
CA GLU A 310 -12.25 34.56 11.06
C GLU A 310 -10.89 35.29 11.04
N ASN A 311 -10.57 35.92 9.92
CA ASN A 311 -9.31 36.64 9.70
C ASN A 311 -8.02 35.79 9.80
N GLU A 312 -8.12 34.46 9.68
CA GLU A 312 -6.98 33.56 9.78
C GLU A 312 -6.57 32.99 8.41
N VAL A 313 -5.43 33.48 7.89
CA VAL A 313 -4.79 32.98 6.68
C VAL A 313 -4.02 31.71 7.02
N PRO A 314 -4.26 30.58 6.31
CA PRO A 314 -3.54 29.35 6.56
C PRO A 314 -2.03 29.50 6.32
N GLN A 315 -1.26 28.93 7.22
CA GLN A 315 0.20 28.90 7.15
C GLN A 315 0.67 27.60 6.49
N VAL A 316 1.54 27.75 5.48
CA VAL A 316 2.25 26.66 4.79
C VAL A 316 3.68 26.60 5.34
N VAL A 317 4.08 25.44 5.84
CA VAL A 317 5.44 25.24 6.40
C VAL A 317 6.18 24.11 5.71
N LEU A 318 7.51 24.20 5.69
CA LEU A 318 8.38 23.07 5.37
C LEU A 318 8.54 22.22 6.63
N ALA A 319 8.21 20.93 6.55
CA ALA A 319 8.36 20.01 7.66
C ALA A 319 9.76 19.38 7.71
N ILE A 320 10.47 19.59 8.81
CA ILE A 320 11.89 19.22 8.96
C ILE A 320 12.01 18.15 10.05
N GLN A 321 12.80 17.11 9.79
CA GLN A 321 12.95 15.97 10.72
C GLN A 321 13.45 16.36 12.11
N ASN A 322 14.23 17.43 12.22
CA ASN A 322 14.84 17.90 13.47
C ASN A 322 13.98 18.93 14.23
N ASP A 323 12.87 19.39 13.65
CA ASP A 323 11.95 20.32 14.32
C ASP A 323 10.86 19.53 15.08
N PRO A 324 10.77 19.63 16.42
CA PRO A 324 9.77 18.93 17.21
C PRO A 324 8.32 19.17 16.75
N LYS A 325 8.00 20.36 16.20
CA LYS A 325 6.65 20.72 15.77
C LYS A 325 6.25 20.05 14.46
N THR A 326 7.22 19.85 13.56
CA THR A 326 6.97 19.40 12.19
C THR A 326 7.59 18.03 11.85
N LYS A 327 8.41 17.44 12.73
CA LYS A 327 9.10 16.16 12.48
C LYS A 327 8.19 15.01 12.06
N ALA A 328 6.96 14.97 12.56
CA ALA A 328 5.98 13.94 12.24
C ALA A 328 5.50 14.01 10.77
N PHE A 329 5.70 15.15 10.12
CA PHE A 329 5.22 15.50 8.79
C PHE A 329 6.36 15.67 7.78
N ALA A 330 7.61 15.42 8.19
CA ALA A 330 8.78 15.60 7.34
C ALA A 330 8.86 14.59 6.17
N GLY A 331 7.83 13.76 6.00
CA GLY A 331 7.77 12.66 5.05
C GLY A 331 8.43 11.39 5.62
N THR A 332 7.95 10.24 5.17
CA THR A 332 8.60 8.96 5.51
C THR A 332 9.58 8.60 4.40
N GLU A 333 10.80 8.15 4.75
CA GLU A 333 11.70 7.48 3.76
C GLU A 333 11.05 6.26 3.09
N VAL A 334 9.98 5.78 3.72
CA VAL A 334 9.35 4.49 3.48
C VAL A 334 8.38 4.54 2.31
N GLY A 335 7.66 5.65 2.12
CA GLY A 335 6.87 5.93 0.91
C GLY A 335 7.70 5.89 -0.37
N LEU A 336 9.01 6.07 -0.26
CA LEU A 336 9.98 6.01 -1.36
C LEU A 336 10.66 4.63 -1.46
N SER A 337 10.73 3.90 -0.36
CA SER A 337 11.35 2.56 -0.31
C SER A 337 10.59 1.46 -1.07
N ILE A 338 9.31 1.72 -1.40
CA ILE A 338 8.51 0.89 -2.35
C ILE A 338 9.23 0.71 -3.66
N TYR A 339 9.95 1.75 -4.05
CA TYR A 339 10.61 1.85 -5.32
C TYR A 339 12.07 1.35 -5.26
N ARG A 340 12.65 1.24 -4.05
CA ARG A 340 14.02 0.73 -3.83
C ARG A 340 14.19 -0.76 -4.14
N ARG A 341 13.13 -1.58 -4.04
CA ARG A 341 13.26 -3.05 -4.18
C ARG A 341 13.35 -3.58 -5.61
N LYS A 342 12.99 -2.80 -6.64
CA LYS A 342 13.32 -3.16 -8.04
C LYS A 342 14.69 -2.64 -8.47
N MET A 343 15.24 -1.61 -7.80
CA MET A 343 16.57 -1.04 -8.05
C MET A 343 17.64 -1.60 -7.10
N ILE A 344 17.63 -2.90 -6.81
CA ILE A 344 18.57 -3.56 -5.87
C ILE A 344 20.02 -3.57 -6.39
N THR A 345 20.31 -3.11 -7.61
CA THR A 345 21.67 -3.07 -8.15
C THR A 345 22.44 -1.78 -7.87
N HIS A 346 21.81 -0.69 -7.43
CA HIS A 346 22.51 0.59 -7.27
C HIS A 346 22.33 1.18 -5.87
N LYS A 347 23.46 1.35 -5.17
CA LYS A 347 23.60 1.92 -3.82
C LYS A 347 23.20 3.41 -3.73
N ASN A 348 22.60 3.99 -4.76
CA ASN A 348 22.27 5.42 -4.83
C ASN A 348 20.75 5.66 -4.70
N GLN A 349 20.41 6.66 -3.90
CA GLN A 349 19.08 6.97 -3.39
C GLN A 349 18.18 7.67 -4.43
N HIS A 350 18.02 7.11 -5.63
CA HIS A 350 17.24 7.77 -6.68
C HIS A 350 15.72 7.57 -6.54
N PRO A 351 14.88 8.51 -7.03
CA PRO A 351 13.42 8.36 -7.10
C PRO A 351 13.02 7.15 -7.96
N PRO A 352 11.79 6.61 -7.80
CA PRO A 352 11.31 5.41 -8.52
C PRO A 352 11.56 5.33 -10.02
N PHE A 353 11.62 6.49 -10.67
CA PHE A 353 11.74 6.62 -12.12
C PHE A 353 12.88 7.60 -12.48
N GLY A 354 13.91 7.71 -11.63
CA GLY A 354 15.06 8.59 -11.88
C GLY A 354 14.81 10.07 -11.54
N GLU A 355 15.76 10.93 -11.92
CA GLU A 355 15.86 12.33 -11.46
C GLU A 355 14.74 13.24 -11.97
N GLY A 356 14.09 12.92 -13.09
CA GLY A 356 12.94 13.69 -13.58
C GLY A 356 11.64 13.46 -12.79
N PHE A 357 11.60 12.46 -11.90
CA PHE A 357 10.42 12.14 -11.11
C PHE A 357 10.47 12.83 -9.74
N ASN A 358 9.63 13.86 -9.59
CA ASN A 358 9.55 14.67 -8.39
C ASN A 358 8.30 14.35 -7.59
N ILE A 359 8.39 14.40 -6.26
CA ILE A 359 7.26 14.18 -5.36
C ILE A 359 7.11 15.39 -4.43
N ILE A 360 5.90 15.89 -4.25
CA ILE A 360 5.53 16.84 -3.21
C ILE A 360 4.53 16.14 -2.30
N GLN A 361 4.92 15.84 -1.06
CA GLN A 361 4.01 15.31 -0.06
C GLN A 361 3.45 16.46 0.77
N MET A 362 2.12 16.55 0.86
CA MET A 362 1.39 17.61 1.55
C MET A 362 0.53 17.02 2.68
N GLU A 363 0.70 17.52 3.88
CA GLU A 363 -0.14 17.22 5.05
C GLU A 363 -1.11 18.39 5.26
N ILE A 364 -2.42 18.13 5.20
CA ILE A 364 -3.46 19.16 5.17
C ILE A 364 -4.36 19.06 6.41
N SER A 365 -4.57 20.19 7.09
CA SER A 365 -5.36 20.25 8.32
C SER A 365 -6.83 19.89 8.09
N ALA A 366 -7.47 19.33 9.11
CA ALA A 366 -8.90 19.01 9.08
C ALA A 366 -9.78 20.26 8.86
N ARG A 367 -9.33 21.45 9.28
CA ARG A 367 -10.00 22.74 9.02
C ARG A 367 -10.21 23.04 7.54
N ILE A 368 -9.28 22.59 6.69
CA ILE A 368 -9.36 22.75 5.24
C ILE A 368 -10.16 21.61 4.63
N ARG A 369 -9.73 20.35 4.84
CA ARG A 369 -10.27 19.19 4.09
C ARG A 369 -11.68 18.74 4.50
N LYS A 370 -12.05 18.83 5.79
CA LYS A 370 -13.37 18.36 6.27
C LYS A 370 -14.50 19.37 6.03
N ASN A 371 -14.18 20.64 5.77
CA ASN A 371 -15.17 21.65 5.40
C ASN A 371 -15.29 21.71 3.88
N LYS A 372 -16.50 21.46 3.34
CA LYS A 372 -16.73 21.41 1.88
C LYS A 372 -16.29 22.69 1.18
N GLU A 373 -16.76 23.85 1.61
CA GLU A 373 -16.45 25.14 0.96
C GLU A 373 -14.95 25.42 0.97
N LYS A 374 -14.29 25.15 2.10
CA LYS A 374 -12.84 25.35 2.22
C LYS A 374 -12.05 24.36 1.37
N ARG A 375 -12.46 23.09 1.33
CA ARG A 375 -11.84 22.09 0.47
C ARG A 375 -12.00 22.44 -1.00
N ASP A 376 -13.20 22.84 -1.42
CA ASP A 376 -13.50 23.20 -2.80
C ASP A 376 -12.67 24.44 -3.23
N ALA A 377 -12.58 25.46 -2.38
CA ALA A 377 -11.74 26.64 -2.62
C ALA A 377 -10.24 26.28 -2.66
N PHE A 378 -9.77 25.44 -1.73
CA PHE A 378 -8.39 24.99 -1.70
C PHE A 378 -8.02 24.12 -2.90
N ALA A 379 -8.95 23.32 -3.43
CA ALA A 379 -8.77 22.58 -4.68
C ALA A 379 -8.48 23.53 -5.85
N GLY A 380 -9.21 24.65 -5.94
CA GLY A 380 -8.96 25.70 -6.93
C GLY A 380 -7.58 26.34 -6.80
N ILE A 381 -7.15 26.64 -5.56
CA ILE A 381 -5.80 27.15 -5.28
C ILE A 381 -4.73 26.15 -5.72
N LEU A 382 -4.86 24.88 -5.33
CA LEU A 382 -3.89 23.87 -5.65
C LEU A 382 -3.82 23.61 -7.17
N ALA A 383 -4.96 23.62 -7.86
CA ALA A 383 -5.00 23.54 -9.32
C ALA A 383 -4.29 24.73 -9.99
N GLU A 384 -4.43 25.95 -9.46
CA GLU A 384 -3.74 27.13 -9.99
C GLU A 384 -2.22 27.01 -9.82
N VAL A 385 -1.76 26.60 -8.64
CA VAL A 385 -0.32 26.37 -8.36
C VAL A 385 0.26 25.32 -9.30
N LEU A 386 -0.51 24.25 -9.60
CA LEU A 386 -0.03 23.14 -10.41
C LEU A 386 0.09 23.47 -11.91
N LYS A 387 -0.52 24.54 -12.41
CA LYS A 387 -0.31 25.03 -13.79
C LYS A 387 1.14 25.44 -14.05
N ASP A 388 1.89 25.81 -13.03
CA ASP A 388 3.32 26.18 -13.17
C ASP A 388 4.21 24.96 -13.44
N TYR A 389 3.65 23.75 -13.40
CA TYR A 389 4.34 22.46 -13.52
C TYR A 389 3.75 21.56 -14.62
N SER A 390 2.75 22.05 -15.36
CA SER A 390 2.01 21.32 -16.39
C SER A 390 2.67 21.38 -17.77
#